data_AF-A0A921BAH7-F1
#
_entry.id   AF-A0A921BAH7-F1
#
_cell.length_a   1.000
_cell.length_b   1.000
_cell.length_c   1.000
_cell.angle_alpha   90.00
_cell.angle_beta   90.00
_cell.angle_gamma   90.00
#
_symmetry.space_group_name_H-M   'P 1'
#
loop_
_entity.id
_entity.type
_entity.pdbx_description
1 polymer ?
#
loop_
_entity_poly.entity_id
_entity_poly.type
_entity_poly.pdbx_seq_one_letter_code
_entity_poly.pdbx_strand_id
1 'polypeptide(L)'
;MHSCQCDEEPSCAREILSTLARQAYRRPVDGNDLQNLLDFYTQGRSQGSFDTGIQFALERLLVSPDFLFRIQQDPSGVGPGDSYAINDLELASRLSFFIWSSSPDAELLNLAEQGLLRNQDVLEQQVQRMMNDERASAFIKNFVGQWLYLRNLDSHYPLPAAYPEFDENLREAFQRETELFIGDQIHADQSILKLLNADSTYINERLANHYGIPGIYGSRFRKVELDNPQRAGLLSQVACLR
;
A
#
# COMPACT_ATOMS: atom_id res chain seq x y z
N MET A 1 7.12 14.91 -19.46
CA MET A 1 8.01 16.08 -19.60
C MET A 1 7.24 17.17 -20.32
N HIS A 2 6.55 18.04 -19.58
CA HIS A 2 6.01 19.29 -20.13
C HIS A 2 7.13 20.32 -20.03
N SER A 3 7.59 20.82 -21.19
CA SER A 3 8.58 21.89 -21.26
C SER A 3 7.88 23.23 -21.03
N CYS A 4 8.01 23.81 -19.83
CA CYS A 4 7.62 25.19 -19.57
C CYS A 4 8.63 26.15 -20.19
N GLN A 5 8.16 27.20 -20.89
CA GLN A 5 9.01 28.26 -21.45
C GLN A 5 9.47 29.25 -20.37
N CYS A 6 10.64 29.88 -20.58
CA CYS A 6 11.36 30.68 -19.57
C CYS A 6 10.59 31.85 -18.94
N ASP A 7 9.61 32.44 -19.63
CA ASP A 7 8.82 33.57 -19.10
C ASP A 7 7.70 33.13 -18.14
N GLU A 8 7.41 31.83 -18.08
CA GLU A 8 6.40 31.22 -17.21
C GLU A 8 7.03 30.37 -16.10
N GLU A 9 8.35 30.42 -15.91
CA GLU A 9 9.07 29.60 -14.92
C GLU A 9 8.47 29.73 -13.50
N PRO A 10 8.22 30.94 -12.94
CA PRO A 10 7.66 31.06 -11.59
C PRO A 10 6.24 30.50 -11.48
N SER A 11 5.39 30.67 -12.50
CA SER A 11 4.04 30.11 -12.54
C SER A 11 4.07 28.59 -12.65
N CYS A 12 4.97 28.05 -13.48
CA CYS A 12 5.15 26.62 -13.66
C CYS A 12 5.67 25.97 -12.36
N ALA A 13 6.65 26.57 -11.69
CA ALA A 13 7.11 26.11 -10.38
C ALA A 13 5.98 26.12 -9.35
N ARG A 14 5.15 27.17 -9.35
CA ARG A 14 3.99 27.27 -8.45
C ARG A 14 2.99 26.14 -8.66
N GLU A 15 2.69 25.80 -9.91
CA GLU A 15 1.74 24.72 -10.27
C GLU A 15 2.29 23.33 -9.91
N ILE A 16 3.57 23.09 -10.19
CA ILE A 16 4.24 21.84 -9.84
C ILE A 16 4.24 21.66 -8.32
N LEU A 17 4.69 22.68 -7.59
CA LEU A 17 4.82 22.60 -6.13
C LEU A 17 3.47 22.55 -5.43
N SER A 18 2.45 23.25 -5.92
CA SER A 18 1.10 23.15 -5.34
C SER A 18 0.52 21.75 -5.51
N THR A 19 0.69 21.15 -6.69
CA THR A 19 0.21 19.79 -6.99
C THR A 19 0.92 18.76 -6.13
N LEU A 20 2.25 18.83 -6.05
CA LEU A 20 3.05 17.88 -5.27
C LEU A 20 2.84 18.04 -3.77
N ALA A 21 2.79 19.28 -3.27
CA ALA A 21 2.52 19.54 -1.86
C ALA A 21 1.13 19.05 -1.44
N ARG A 22 0.11 19.21 -2.29
CA ARG A 22 -1.25 18.73 -2.01
C ARG A 22 -1.27 17.22 -1.83
N GLN A 23 -0.59 16.49 -2.71
CA GLN A 23 -0.49 15.03 -2.63
C GLN A 23 0.38 14.57 -1.44
N ALA A 24 1.50 15.25 -1.20
CA ALA A 24 2.45 14.90 -0.15
C ALA A 24 1.89 15.16 1.26
N TYR A 25 1.27 16.32 1.46
CA TYR A 25 0.68 16.73 2.74
C TYR A 25 -0.73 16.19 2.93
N ARG A 26 -1.37 15.69 1.85
CA ARG A 26 -2.68 15.00 1.87
C ARG A 26 -3.81 15.92 2.34
N ARG A 27 -3.68 17.21 2.03
CA ARG A 27 -4.60 18.28 2.39
C ARG A 27 -4.48 19.43 1.38
N PRO A 28 -5.45 20.35 1.34
CA PRO A 28 -5.28 21.63 0.66
C PRO A 28 -3.99 22.33 1.13
N VAL A 29 -3.25 22.85 0.16
CA VAL A 29 -2.01 23.60 0.38
C VAL A 29 -2.40 25.05 0.61
N ASP A 30 -1.99 25.62 1.74
CA ASP A 30 -2.24 27.03 2.02
C ASP A 30 -1.15 27.93 1.42
N GLY A 31 -1.34 29.25 1.55
CA GLY A 31 -0.38 30.22 1.01
C GLY A 31 1.01 30.13 1.65
N ASN A 32 1.10 29.76 2.93
CA ASN A 32 2.36 29.64 3.66
C ASN A 32 3.10 28.37 3.26
N ASP A 33 2.40 27.24 3.13
CA ASP A 33 2.95 25.97 2.64
C ASP A 33 3.64 26.19 1.29
N LEU A 34 2.94 26.85 0.36
CA LEU A 34 3.44 27.08 -0.98
C LEU A 34 4.56 28.12 -1.01
N GLN A 35 4.44 29.21 -0.24
CA GLN A 35 5.49 30.22 -0.18
C GLN A 35 6.79 29.65 0.36
N ASN A 36 6.73 28.83 1.41
CA ASN A 36 7.92 28.15 1.95
C ASN A 36 8.61 27.31 0.87
N LEU A 37 7.87 26.52 0.08
CA LEU A 37 8.46 25.72 -0.99
C LEU A 37 9.04 26.60 -2.12
N LEU A 38 8.36 27.71 -2.46
CA LEU A 38 8.84 28.66 -3.45
C LEU A 38 10.13 29.36 -3.02
N ASP A 39 10.31 29.64 -1.72
CA ASP A 39 11.56 30.24 -1.21
C ASP A 39 12.75 29.29 -1.39
N PHE A 40 12.56 27.99 -1.16
CA PHE A 40 13.60 26.97 -1.45
C PHE A 40 13.82 26.81 -2.94
N TYR A 41 12.77 26.89 -3.76
CA TYR A 41 12.90 26.94 -5.21
C TYR A 41 13.76 28.12 -5.67
N THR A 42 13.51 29.34 -5.17
CA THR A 42 14.30 30.52 -5.53
C THR A 42 15.76 30.38 -5.10
N GLN A 43 16.02 29.79 -3.93
CA GLN A 43 17.39 29.49 -3.47
C GLN A 43 18.11 28.50 -4.41
N GLY A 44 17.47 27.39 -4.77
CA GLY A 44 18.05 26.42 -5.71
C GLY A 44 18.22 27.01 -7.12
N ARG A 45 17.25 27.82 -7.58
CA ARG A 45 17.30 28.49 -8.87
C ARG A 45 18.44 29.51 -8.96
N SER A 46 18.74 30.21 -7.86
CA SER A 46 19.89 31.13 -7.80
C SER A 46 21.26 30.43 -7.92
N GLN A 47 21.30 29.12 -7.67
CA GLN A 47 22.50 28.29 -7.69
C GLN A 47 22.60 27.40 -8.95
N GLY A 48 21.55 27.35 -9.78
CA GLY A 48 21.49 26.41 -10.90
C GLY A 48 20.32 26.63 -11.86
N SER A 49 19.77 25.55 -12.37
CA SER A 49 18.67 25.56 -13.33
C SER A 49 17.30 25.62 -12.65
N PHE A 50 16.24 25.70 -13.46
CA PHE A 50 14.86 25.46 -13.00
C PHE A 50 14.76 24.15 -12.22
N ASP A 51 15.35 23.07 -12.75
CA ASP A 51 15.34 21.75 -12.12
C ASP A 51 16.07 21.76 -10.77
N THR A 52 17.17 22.51 -10.63
CA THR A 52 17.85 22.70 -9.33
C THR A 52 16.94 23.39 -8.32
N GLY A 53 16.16 24.39 -8.76
CA GLY A 53 15.14 25.01 -7.93
C GLY A 53 14.08 24.01 -7.48
N ILE A 54 13.52 23.24 -8.41
CA ILE A 54 12.52 22.20 -8.09
C ILE A 54 13.11 21.17 -7.13
N GLN A 55 14.34 20.72 -7.35
CA GLN A 55 15.02 19.78 -6.46
C GLN A 55 15.06 20.30 -5.01
N PHE A 56 15.48 21.55 -4.79
CA PHE A 56 15.56 22.12 -3.44
C PHE A 56 14.19 22.20 -2.76
N ALA A 57 13.16 22.58 -3.52
CA ALA A 57 11.79 22.60 -3.00
C ALA A 57 11.28 21.18 -2.67
N LEU A 58 11.61 20.17 -3.49
CA LEU A 58 11.26 18.77 -3.22
C LEU A 58 11.98 18.23 -1.98
N GLU A 59 13.28 18.53 -1.82
CA GLU A 59 14.02 18.17 -0.61
C GLU A 59 13.34 18.75 0.63
N ARG A 60 12.94 20.03 0.59
CA ARG A 60 12.21 20.67 1.69
C ARG A 60 10.86 20.01 1.97
N LEU A 61 10.12 19.65 0.92
CA LEU A 61 8.83 18.97 1.02
C LEU A 61 8.98 17.59 1.68
N LEU A 62 9.98 16.81 1.26
CA LEU A 62 10.22 15.44 1.75
C LEU A 62 10.74 15.37 3.19
N VAL A 63 11.32 16.46 3.72
CA VAL A 63 11.71 16.56 5.14
C VAL A 63 10.68 17.29 6.00
N SER A 64 9.55 17.69 5.43
CA SER A 64 8.51 18.42 6.17
C SER A 64 7.76 17.52 7.15
N PRO A 65 7.43 17.98 8.38
CA PRO A 65 6.58 17.24 9.30
C PRO A 65 5.23 16.84 8.69
N ASP A 66 4.61 17.70 7.87
CA ASP A 66 3.35 17.42 7.16
C ASP A 66 3.46 16.23 6.18
N PHE A 67 4.66 15.97 5.65
CA PHE A 67 4.93 14.81 4.81
C PHE A 67 5.27 13.57 5.64
N LEU A 68 6.22 13.71 6.59
CA LEU A 68 6.76 12.61 7.38
C LEU A 68 5.72 11.99 8.33
N PHE A 69 4.80 12.80 8.84
CA PHE A 69 3.77 12.36 9.78
C PHE A 69 2.38 12.47 9.18
N ARG A 70 1.51 11.52 9.55
CA ARG A 70 0.06 11.59 9.30
C ARG A 70 -0.57 12.24 10.53
N ILE A 71 -0.43 13.56 10.63
CA ILE A 71 -0.93 14.35 11.76
C ILE A 71 -2.45 14.32 11.73
N GLN A 72 -3.05 14.01 12.88
CA GLN A 72 -4.49 14.15 13.13
C GLN A 72 -4.65 15.22 14.18
N GLN A 73 -5.56 16.16 13.95
CA GLN A 73 -5.74 17.28 14.85
C GLN A 73 -6.97 17.05 15.71
N ASP A 74 -6.76 16.96 17.02
CA ASP A 74 -7.84 16.90 17.98
C ASP A 74 -8.71 18.17 17.84
N PRO A 75 -10.03 18.04 17.65
CA PRO A 75 -10.92 19.18 17.61
C PRO A 75 -10.85 19.98 18.91
N SER A 76 -10.99 21.31 18.80
CA SER A 76 -11.08 22.20 19.96
C SER A 76 -12.20 21.75 20.91
N GLY A 77 -11.87 21.55 22.19
CA GLY A 77 -12.83 21.19 23.23
C GLY A 77 -12.98 19.69 23.50
N VAL A 78 -12.19 18.83 22.85
CA VAL A 78 -12.10 17.40 23.15
C VAL A 78 -11.11 17.19 24.32
N GLY A 79 -11.55 16.51 25.38
CA GLY A 79 -10.72 16.15 26.53
C GLY A 79 -9.99 14.81 26.36
N PRO A 80 -9.01 14.50 27.21
CA PRO A 80 -8.33 13.21 27.20
C PRO A 80 -9.32 12.05 27.39
N GLY A 81 -9.35 11.11 26.44
CA GLY A 81 -10.22 9.93 26.47
C GLY A 81 -11.57 10.11 25.75
N ASP A 82 -11.89 11.32 25.30
CA ASP A 82 -13.10 11.56 24.51
C ASP A 82 -12.94 10.99 23.10
N SER A 83 -14.02 10.39 22.59
CA SER A 83 -14.10 9.93 21.21
C SER A 83 -14.62 11.05 20.31
N TYR A 84 -13.91 11.32 19.21
CA TYR A 84 -14.33 12.29 18.21
C TYR A 84 -14.26 11.70 16.80
N ALA A 85 -15.04 12.28 15.90
CA ALA A 85 -15.01 11.91 14.49
C ALA A 85 -13.83 12.62 13.80
N ILE A 86 -12.92 11.84 13.22
CA ILE A 86 -11.87 12.35 12.31
C ILE A 86 -12.49 13.10 11.13
N ASN A 87 -11.82 14.08 10.54
CA ASN A 87 -12.33 14.79 9.35
C ASN A 87 -12.19 13.97 8.05
N ASP A 88 -12.75 14.47 6.93
CA ASP A 88 -12.73 13.75 5.65
C ASP A 88 -11.32 13.57 5.06
N LEU A 89 -10.41 14.53 5.26
CA LEU A 89 -9.01 14.42 4.82
C LEU A 89 -8.26 13.34 5.61
N GLU A 90 -8.51 13.30 6.93
CA GLU A 90 -7.99 12.26 7.82
C GLU A 90 -8.56 10.88 7.45
N LEU A 91 -9.85 10.81 7.09
CA LEU A 91 -10.47 9.58 6.60
C LEU A 91 -9.85 9.10 5.28
N ALA A 92 -9.68 9.98 4.29
CA ALA A 92 -8.99 9.67 3.03
C ALA A 92 -7.58 9.14 3.26
N SER A 93 -6.81 9.81 4.11
CA SER A 93 -5.45 9.38 4.49
C SER A 93 -5.48 8.01 5.17
N ARG A 94 -6.37 7.78 6.14
CA ARG A 94 -6.50 6.48 6.81
C ARG A 94 -6.87 5.36 5.84
N LEU A 95 -7.84 5.56 4.96
CA LEU A 95 -8.25 4.58 3.94
C LEU A 95 -7.08 4.24 2.99
N SER A 96 -6.40 5.25 2.48
CA SER A 96 -5.31 5.04 1.52
C SER A 96 -4.13 4.30 2.13
N PHE A 97 -3.72 4.63 3.34
CA PHE A 97 -2.66 3.88 4.00
C PHE A 97 -3.09 2.50 4.50
N PHE A 98 -4.38 2.31 4.78
CA PHE A 98 -4.91 1.00 5.14
C PHE A 98 -4.94 0.05 3.93
N ILE A 99 -5.48 0.51 2.80
CA ILE A 99 -5.68 -0.33 1.60
C ILE A 99 -4.45 -0.35 0.69
N TRP A 100 -3.86 0.81 0.41
CA TRP A 100 -2.74 0.95 -0.54
C TRP A 100 -1.39 1.11 0.11
N SER A 101 -1.33 1.29 1.43
CA SER A 101 -0.07 1.60 2.15
C SER A 101 0.71 2.76 1.52
N SER A 102 -0.01 3.71 0.92
CA SER A 102 0.54 4.87 0.20
C SER A 102 -0.39 6.08 0.37
N SER A 103 0.00 7.21 -0.23
CA SER A 103 -0.81 8.43 -0.17
C SER A 103 -2.11 8.31 -0.99
N PRO A 104 -3.19 8.99 -0.55
CA PRO A 104 -4.44 9.07 -1.30
C PRO A 104 -4.21 9.69 -2.68
N ASP A 105 -4.96 9.21 -3.67
CA ASP A 105 -4.93 9.78 -5.01
C ASP A 105 -5.79 11.06 -5.11
N ALA A 106 -5.72 11.72 -6.26
CA ALA A 106 -6.41 12.98 -6.47
C ALA A 106 -7.93 12.85 -6.34
N GLU A 107 -8.52 11.73 -6.80
CA GLU A 107 -9.96 11.48 -6.69
C GLU A 107 -10.41 11.41 -5.22
N LEU A 108 -9.72 10.60 -4.41
CA LEU A 108 -10.04 10.45 -3.00
C LEU A 108 -9.84 11.75 -2.21
N LEU A 109 -8.76 12.50 -2.50
CA LEU A 109 -8.53 13.82 -1.90
C LEU A 109 -9.59 14.84 -2.31
N ASN A 110 -10.01 14.87 -3.58
CA ASN A 110 -11.06 15.79 -4.05
C ASN A 110 -12.39 15.55 -3.33
N LEU A 111 -12.80 14.28 -3.17
CA LEU A 111 -14.02 13.92 -2.45
C LEU A 111 -13.94 14.32 -0.97
N ALA A 112 -12.76 14.16 -0.37
CA ALA A 112 -12.53 14.56 1.01
C ALA A 112 -12.57 16.08 1.20
N GLU A 113 -11.95 16.85 0.30
CA GLU A 113 -11.97 18.32 0.33
C GLU A 113 -13.38 18.88 0.13
N GLN A 114 -14.24 18.19 -0.62
CA GLN A 114 -15.63 18.56 -0.80
C GLN A 114 -16.55 18.14 0.36
N GLY A 115 -16.04 17.41 1.35
CA GLY A 115 -16.84 16.88 2.46
C GLY A 115 -17.82 15.77 2.06
N LEU A 116 -17.59 15.13 0.91
CA LEU A 116 -18.48 14.10 0.36
C LEU A 116 -18.06 12.68 0.74
N LEU A 117 -16.82 12.48 1.18
CA LEU A 117 -16.24 11.14 1.40
C LEU A 117 -16.97 10.32 2.49
N ARG A 118 -17.57 10.98 3.48
CA ARG A 118 -18.38 10.31 4.51
C ARG A 118 -19.75 9.86 4.07
N ASN A 119 -20.22 10.29 2.90
CA ASN A 119 -21.44 9.73 2.35
C ASN A 119 -21.23 8.23 2.14
N GLN A 120 -22.14 7.41 2.68
CA GLN A 120 -21.98 5.95 2.70
C GLN A 120 -21.81 5.36 1.29
N ASP A 121 -22.59 5.83 0.32
CA ASP A 121 -22.52 5.34 -1.06
C ASP A 121 -21.19 5.74 -1.72
N VAL A 122 -20.70 6.96 -1.44
CA VAL A 122 -19.40 7.44 -1.96
C VAL A 122 -18.25 6.66 -1.32
N LEU A 123 -18.32 6.41 -0.01
CA LEU A 123 -17.30 5.67 0.72
C LEU A 123 -17.20 4.24 0.21
N GLU A 124 -18.33 3.55 0.04
CA GLU A 124 -18.36 2.18 -0.46
C GLU A 124 -17.80 2.09 -1.89
N GLN A 125 -18.18 3.02 -2.77
CA GLN A 125 -17.63 3.11 -4.12
C GLN A 125 -16.11 3.32 -4.11
N GLN A 126 -15.60 4.22 -3.26
CA GLN A 126 -14.17 4.46 -3.17
C GLN A 126 -13.42 3.27 -2.59
N VAL A 127 -13.94 2.62 -1.55
CA VAL A 127 -13.32 1.39 -1.00
C VAL A 127 -13.26 0.30 -2.08
N GLN A 128 -14.35 0.06 -2.81
CA GLN A 128 -14.37 -0.95 -3.87
C GLN A 128 -13.41 -0.61 -5.01
N ARG A 129 -13.35 0.66 -5.43
CA ARG A 129 -12.38 1.15 -6.41
C ARG A 129 -10.95 0.90 -5.94
N MET A 130 -10.65 1.24 -4.69
CA MET A 130 -9.32 1.08 -4.11
C MET A 130 -8.93 -0.39 -3.97
N MET A 131 -9.86 -1.25 -3.58
CA MET A 131 -9.62 -2.69 -3.49
C MET A 131 -9.36 -3.35 -4.85
N ASN A 132 -9.82 -2.76 -5.96
CA ASN A 132 -9.57 -3.26 -7.31
C ASN A 132 -8.29 -2.69 -7.96
N ASP A 133 -7.62 -1.74 -7.32
CA ASP A 133 -6.35 -1.17 -7.77
C ASP A 133 -5.18 -2.10 -7.40
N GLU A 134 -4.16 -2.19 -8.25
CA GLU A 134 -2.98 -3.05 -8.02
C GLU A 134 -2.25 -2.73 -6.70
N ARG A 135 -2.35 -1.48 -6.23
CA ARG A 135 -1.80 -1.05 -4.94
C ARG A 135 -2.45 -1.75 -3.74
N ALA A 136 -3.67 -2.30 -3.88
CA ALA A 136 -4.33 -3.08 -2.83
C ALA A 136 -3.58 -4.38 -2.49
N SER A 137 -2.68 -4.84 -3.35
CA SER A 137 -1.76 -5.94 -3.01
C SER A 137 -0.94 -5.66 -1.74
N ALA A 138 -0.67 -4.38 -1.43
CA ALA A 138 -0.02 -3.97 -0.19
C ALA A 138 -0.86 -4.27 1.05
N PHE A 139 -2.19 -4.13 0.99
CA PHE A 139 -3.09 -4.52 2.07
C PHE A 139 -2.95 -6.01 2.39
N ILE A 140 -3.00 -6.87 1.38
CA ILE A 140 -2.84 -8.32 1.57
C ILE A 140 -1.49 -8.64 2.20
N LYS A 141 -0.39 -8.11 1.64
CA LYS A 141 0.97 -8.33 2.17
C LYS A 141 1.10 -7.89 3.63
N ASN A 142 0.50 -6.74 3.98
CA ASN A 142 0.62 -6.19 5.32
C ASN A 142 -0.29 -6.88 6.33
N PHE A 143 -1.56 -7.07 5.98
CA PHE A 143 -2.55 -7.70 6.83
C PHE A 143 -2.20 -9.17 7.07
N VAL A 144 -1.99 -9.95 6.01
CA VAL A 144 -1.67 -11.38 6.12
C VAL A 144 -0.32 -11.59 6.80
N GLY A 145 0.68 -10.80 6.43
CA GLY A 145 2.02 -10.87 7.02
C GLY A 145 2.02 -10.62 8.53
N GLN A 146 1.13 -9.75 9.02
CA GLN A 146 0.96 -9.49 10.45
C GLN A 146 0.04 -10.50 11.14
N TRP A 147 -1.09 -10.84 10.53
CA TRP A 147 -2.09 -11.74 11.10
C TRP A 147 -1.53 -13.15 11.31
N LEU A 148 -0.84 -13.70 10.30
CA LEU A 148 -0.29 -15.05 10.33
C LEU A 148 1.19 -15.08 10.72
N TYR A 149 1.78 -13.93 11.06
CA TYR A 149 3.21 -13.78 11.36
C TYR A 149 4.14 -14.27 10.22
N LEU A 150 3.71 -14.17 8.95
CA LEU A 150 4.52 -14.63 7.81
C LEU A 150 5.85 -13.88 7.71
N ARG A 151 5.91 -12.63 8.17
CA ARG A 151 7.15 -11.83 8.22
C ARG A 151 8.23 -12.43 9.12
N ASN A 152 7.85 -13.32 10.03
CA ASN A 152 8.78 -13.99 10.92
C ASN A 152 9.29 -15.31 10.31
N LEU A 153 8.74 -15.75 9.18
CA LEU A 153 9.21 -16.98 8.53
C LEU A 153 10.70 -16.91 8.29
N ASP A 154 11.27 -15.77 7.89
CA ASP A 154 12.71 -15.52 7.68
C ASP A 154 13.58 -15.91 8.88
N SER A 155 13.04 -15.86 10.10
CA SER A 155 13.76 -16.25 11.31
C SER A 155 13.75 -17.76 11.63
N HIS A 156 12.98 -18.56 10.88
CA HIS A 156 12.82 -20.01 11.11
C HIS A 156 13.58 -20.83 10.06
N TYR A 157 14.75 -21.35 10.43
CA TYR A 157 15.51 -22.26 9.58
C TYR A 157 15.39 -23.71 10.09
N PRO A 158 14.86 -24.65 9.28
CA PRO A 158 15.03 -26.06 9.58
C PRO A 158 16.51 -26.44 9.51
N LEU A 159 16.91 -27.48 10.23
CA LEU A 159 18.30 -27.96 10.23
C LEU A 159 18.71 -28.34 8.80
N PRO A 160 19.71 -27.67 8.18
CA PRO A 160 20.05 -27.90 6.78
C PRO A 160 20.47 -29.34 6.47
N ALA A 161 21.06 -30.03 7.45
CA ALA A 161 21.44 -31.44 7.31
C ALA A 161 20.23 -32.40 7.25
N ALA A 162 19.09 -32.01 7.82
CA ALA A 162 17.86 -32.80 7.82
C ALA A 162 16.93 -32.44 6.65
N TYR A 163 16.98 -31.20 6.16
CA TYR A 163 16.10 -30.67 5.11
C TYR A 163 16.89 -29.87 4.06
N PRO A 164 17.77 -30.53 3.28
CA PRO A 164 18.65 -29.86 2.31
C PRO A 164 17.90 -29.17 1.15
N GLU A 165 16.66 -29.56 0.89
CA GLU A 165 15.78 -28.98 -0.14
C GLU A 165 15.14 -27.65 0.29
N PHE A 166 15.17 -27.33 1.58
CA PHE A 166 14.62 -26.10 2.12
C PHE A 166 15.63 -24.96 1.99
N ASP A 167 15.39 -24.07 1.03
CA ASP A 167 16.16 -22.84 0.83
C ASP A 167 15.27 -21.59 0.93
N GLU A 168 15.88 -20.41 0.76
CA GLU A 168 15.18 -19.13 0.84
C GLU A 168 14.10 -18.97 -0.23
N ASN A 169 14.36 -19.44 -1.46
CA ASN A 169 13.38 -19.37 -2.55
C ASN A 169 12.14 -20.23 -2.25
N LEU A 170 12.31 -21.37 -1.56
CA LEU A 170 11.18 -22.19 -1.14
C LEU A 170 10.34 -21.48 -0.07
N ARG A 171 11.00 -20.82 0.89
CA ARG A 171 10.34 -20.05 1.94
C ARG A 171 9.54 -18.88 1.39
N GLU A 172 10.14 -18.07 0.53
CA GLU A 172 9.46 -16.99 -0.17
C GLU A 172 8.26 -17.52 -0.97
N ALA A 173 8.39 -18.71 -1.57
CA ALA A 173 7.30 -19.32 -2.30
C ALA A 173 6.13 -19.71 -1.38
N PHE A 174 6.39 -20.28 -0.19
CA PHE A 174 5.34 -20.56 0.80
C PHE A 174 4.61 -19.29 1.25
N GLN A 175 5.35 -18.23 1.55
CA GLN A 175 4.74 -16.95 1.90
C GLN A 175 3.86 -16.44 0.75
N ARG A 176 4.38 -16.51 -0.48
CA ARG A 176 3.66 -16.01 -1.66
C ARG A 176 2.41 -16.82 -1.99
N GLU A 177 2.43 -18.14 -1.77
CA GLU A 177 1.24 -19.00 -1.85
C GLU A 177 0.14 -18.48 -0.92
N THR A 178 0.46 -18.26 0.36
CA THR A 178 -0.52 -17.79 1.36
C THR A 178 -1.06 -16.41 1.04
N GLU A 179 -0.21 -15.47 0.62
CA GLU A 179 -0.62 -14.14 0.20
C GLU A 179 -1.58 -14.19 -1.00
N LEU A 180 -1.26 -14.96 -2.04
CA LEU A 180 -2.11 -15.09 -3.21
C LEU A 180 -3.43 -15.78 -2.90
N PHE A 181 -3.39 -16.84 -2.07
CA PHE A 181 -4.57 -17.55 -1.63
C PHE A 181 -5.55 -16.63 -0.90
N ILE A 182 -5.09 -15.90 0.12
CA ILE A 182 -5.96 -14.98 0.89
C ILE A 182 -6.39 -13.79 0.03
N GLY A 183 -5.50 -13.26 -0.80
CA GLY A 183 -5.83 -12.19 -1.75
C GLY A 183 -6.99 -12.57 -2.66
N ASP A 184 -6.95 -13.77 -3.25
CA ASP A 184 -8.03 -14.30 -4.10
C ASP A 184 -9.37 -14.36 -3.36
N GLN A 185 -9.39 -14.86 -2.12
CA GLN A 185 -10.62 -14.94 -1.33
C GLN A 185 -11.20 -13.55 -1.02
N ILE A 186 -10.34 -12.58 -0.69
CA ILE A 186 -10.77 -11.22 -0.37
C ILE A 186 -11.29 -10.49 -1.63
N HIS A 187 -10.57 -10.58 -2.74
CA HIS A 187 -11.00 -9.92 -3.99
C HIS A 187 -12.28 -10.54 -4.57
N ALA A 188 -12.46 -11.85 -4.41
CA ALA A 188 -13.66 -12.55 -4.88
C ALA A 188 -14.82 -12.54 -3.87
N ASP A 189 -14.72 -11.75 -2.79
CA ASP A 189 -15.70 -11.62 -1.69
C ASP A 189 -16.22 -13.00 -1.21
N GLN A 190 -15.27 -13.93 -1.02
CA GLN A 190 -15.60 -15.29 -0.63
C GLN A 190 -15.92 -15.38 0.85
N SER A 191 -16.74 -16.38 1.21
CA SER A 191 -16.98 -16.69 2.61
C SER A 191 -15.68 -16.98 3.35
N ILE A 192 -15.52 -16.45 4.56
CA ILE A 192 -14.38 -16.75 5.43
C ILE A 192 -14.19 -18.25 5.67
N LEU A 193 -15.26 -19.06 5.55
CA LEU A 193 -15.19 -20.52 5.67
C LEU A 193 -14.35 -21.15 4.55
N LYS A 194 -14.22 -20.49 3.39
CA LYS A 194 -13.32 -20.92 2.31
C LYS A 194 -11.86 -20.90 2.72
N LEU A 195 -11.47 -20.09 3.71
CA LEU A 195 -10.13 -20.18 4.29
C LEU A 195 -9.87 -21.53 4.95
N LEU A 196 -10.90 -22.28 5.35
CA LEU A 196 -10.74 -23.57 6.03
C LEU A 196 -10.91 -24.77 5.09
N ASN A 197 -11.65 -24.63 4.00
CA ASN A 197 -12.04 -25.75 3.15
C ASN A 197 -11.88 -25.51 1.64
N ALA A 198 -11.11 -24.50 1.23
CA ALA A 198 -10.80 -24.29 -0.17
C ALA A 198 -10.10 -25.52 -0.76
N ASP A 199 -10.57 -25.92 -1.93
CA ASP A 199 -10.08 -26.98 -2.79
C ASP A 199 -9.03 -26.48 -3.79
N SER A 200 -8.61 -25.22 -3.71
CA SER A 200 -7.60 -24.65 -4.59
C SER A 200 -6.53 -23.87 -3.85
N THR A 201 -5.32 -23.82 -4.42
CA THR A 201 -4.19 -23.03 -3.92
C THR A 201 -3.40 -22.42 -5.09
N TYR A 202 -2.39 -21.61 -4.77
CA TYR A 202 -1.51 -20.98 -5.74
C TYR A 202 -0.10 -21.58 -5.67
N ILE A 203 0.38 -22.14 -6.77
CA ILE A 203 1.73 -22.74 -6.83
C ILE A 203 2.52 -22.30 -8.06
N ASN A 204 3.84 -22.26 -7.91
CA ASN A 204 4.81 -22.23 -9.01
C ASN A 204 5.50 -23.62 -9.12
N GLU A 205 6.43 -23.79 -10.06
CA GLU A 205 7.14 -25.08 -10.24
C GLU A 205 7.83 -25.57 -8.97
N ARG A 206 8.41 -24.66 -8.19
CA ARG A 206 9.13 -25.02 -6.97
C ARG A 206 8.20 -25.63 -5.90
N LEU A 207 7.07 -24.98 -5.64
CA LEU A 207 6.05 -25.51 -4.74
C LEU A 207 5.42 -26.78 -5.29
N ALA A 208 5.17 -26.84 -6.60
CA ALA A 208 4.62 -28.02 -7.25
C ALA A 208 5.52 -29.24 -7.02
N ASN A 209 6.83 -29.09 -7.17
CA ASN A 209 7.81 -30.15 -6.88
C ASN A 209 7.81 -30.53 -5.40
N HIS A 210 7.77 -29.55 -4.48
CA HIS A 210 7.69 -29.81 -3.04
C HIS A 210 6.40 -30.55 -2.65
N TYR A 211 5.29 -30.21 -3.29
CA TYR A 211 3.98 -30.79 -3.06
C TYR A 211 3.72 -32.07 -3.86
N GLY A 212 4.58 -32.45 -4.80
CA GLY A 212 4.39 -33.62 -5.67
C GLY A 212 3.29 -33.45 -6.72
N ILE A 213 3.03 -32.22 -7.15
CA ILE A 213 2.01 -31.88 -8.15
C ILE A 213 2.68 -31.76 -9.54
N PRO A 214 2.42 -32.68 -10.48
CA PRO A 214 3.04 -32.64 -11.80
C PRO A 214 2.41 -31.57 -12.71
N GLY A 215 3.10 -31.20 -13.80
CA GLY A 215 2.54 -30.38 -14.88
C GLY A 215 2.65 -28.86 -14.70
N ILE A 216 3.41 -28.40 -13.71
CA ILE A 216 3.63 -26.97 -13.40
C ILE A 216 5.09 -26.61 -13.67
N TYR A 217 5.32 -25.63 -14.55
CA TYR A 217 6.67 -25.22 -14.99
C TYR A 217 6.87 -23.71 -14.96
N GLY A 218 8.02 -23.24 -14.47
CA GLY A 218 8.38 -21.83 -14.35
C GLY A 218 8.01 -21.20 -13.01
N SER A 219 8.51 -19.97 -12.82
CA SER A 219 8.40 -19.21 -11.56
C SER A 219 7.03 -18.56 -11.32
N ARG A 220 6.18 -18.45 -12.35
CA ARG A 220 4.86 -17.83 -12.25
C ARG A 220 3.90 -18.70 -11.44
N PHE A 221 3.30 -18.10 -10.42
CA PHE A 221 2.22 -18.71 -9.65
C PHE A 221 0.95 -18.85 -10.49
N ARG A 222 0.26 -19.97 -10.30
CA ARG A 222 -1.04 -20.23 -10.91
C ARG A 222 -1.96 -20.91 -9.90
N LYS A 223 -3.24 -20.61 -9.99
CA LYS A 223 -4.28 -21.30 -9.22
C LYS A 223 -4.40 -22.73 -9.73
N VAL A 224 -4.42 -23.69 -8.81
CA VAL A 224 -4.60 -25.11 -9.08
C VAL A 224 -5.64 -25.69 -8.14
N GLU A 225 -6.43 -26.63 -8.64
CA GLU A 225 -7.32 -27.45 -7.81
C GLU A 225 -6.51 -28.57 -7.13
N LEU A 226 -6.92 -28.92 -5.92
CA LEU A 226 -6.30 -29.90 -5.05
C LEU A 226 -7.24 -31.08 -4.87
N ASP A 227 -6.85 -32.23 -5.40
CA ASP A 227 -7.62 -33.47 -5.27
C ASP A 227 -7.51 -34.11 -3.87
N ASN A 228 -6.66 -33.57 -2.99
CA ASN A 228 -6.40 -34.10 -1.66
C ASN A 228 -7.08 -33.24 -0.57
N PRO A 229 -8.11 -33.76 0.13
CA PRO A 229 -8.79 -33.03 1.21
C PRO A 229 -7.90 -32.70 2.41
N GLN A 230 -6.76 -33.37 2.58
CA GLN A 230 -5.77 -33.03 3.62
C GLN A 230 -4.99 -31.74 3.32
N ARG A 231 -5.11 -31.21 2.09
CA ARG A 231 -4.50 -29.94 1.67
C ARG A 231 -5.53 -28.83 1.47
N ALA A 232 -6.70 -28.98 2.06
CA ALA A 232 -7.75 -27.98 1.93
C ALA A 232 -7.48 -26.78 2.85
N GLY A 233 -7.59 -25.58 2.28
CA GLY A 233 -7.54 -24.32 3.02
C GLY A 233 -6.20 -23.95 3.67
N LEU A 234 -6.24 -22.85 4.40
CA LEU A 234 -5.12 -22.14 5.00
C LEU A 234 -4.32 -23.00 5.99
N LEU A 235 -5.01 -23.82 6.79
CA LEU A 235 -4.36 -24.63 7.84
C LEU A 235 -3.46 -25.72 7.29
N SER A 236 -3.59 -26.04 6.00
CA SER A 236 -2.75 -27.03 5.34
C SER A 236 -1.51 -26.44 4.66
N GLN A 237 -1.42 -25.11 4.56
CA GLN A 237 -0.30 -24.43 3.95
C GLN A 237 0.91 -24.43 4.88
N VAL A 238 2.10 -24.70 4.33
CA VAL A 238 3.34 -24.85 5.10
C VAL A 238 3.67 -23.61 5.91
N ALA A 239 3.38 -22.42 5.37
CA ALA A 239 3.56 -21.14 6.07
C ALA A 239 2.78 -21.02 7.39
N CYS A 240 1.73 -21.82 7.58
CA CYS A 240 0.89 -21.86 8.78
C CYS A 240 1.20 -23.05 9.70
N LEU A 241 2.04 -23.98 9.26
CA LEU A 241 2.48 -25.11 10.09
C LEU A 241 3.62 -24.64 11.00
N ARG A 242 3.46 -24.86 12.31
CA ARG A 242 4.46 -24.51 13.34
C ARG A 242 5.17 -25.73 13.85
#